data_AF-A0A183I3P1-F1
#
_entry.id   AF-A0A183I3P1-F1
#
_cell.length_a   1.000
_cell.length_b   1.000
_cell.length_c   1.000
_cell.angle_alpha   90.00
_cell.angle_beta   90.00
_cell.angle_gamma   90.00
#
_symmetry.space_group_name_H-M   'P 1'
#
loop_
_entity.id
_entity.type
_entity.pdbx_description
1 polymer ?
#
loop_
_entity_poly.entity_id
_entity_poly.type
_entity_poly.pdbx_seq_one_letter_code
_entity_poly.pdbx_strand_id
1 'polypeptide(L)'
;LRFFFYLFKIGDLKNRLVELKESVNKLVEKEPIIEHFEHYLRSTFPCAGDISTLISELERCDELLNELRSLKRKDLKMEQLEKLGNAKRESLADYLARSQRNEEKTTESENLLSALTDRFAALKSAKLEVPELYKQFIELQKDIQEGLVIQKESVALNEEIMLITLSSSSSSRDRIFQKLKNRMQLTVAGWSTLEDDIDESIALLQKESKRLQQSML
;
A
#
# COMPACT_ATOMS: atom_id res chain seq x y z
N LEU A 1 9.52 70.01 -35.35
CA LEU A 1 8.77 69.42 -34.19
C LEU A 1 7.91 68.21 -34.56
N ARG A 2 7.05 68.23 -35.60
CA ARG A 2 6.15 67.10 -35.93
C ARG A 2 6.85 65.76 -36.25
N PHE A 3 8.03 65.79 -36.88
CA PHE A 3 8.77 64.59 -37.27
C PHE A 3 9.33 63.81 -36.06
N PHE A 4 9.85 64.52 -35.06
CA PHE A 4 10.32 63.94 -33.79
C PHE A 4 9.18 63.31 -32.98
N PHE A 5 7.99 63.90 -33.02
CA PHE A 5 6.80 63.37 -32.34
C PHE A 5 6.35 62.02 -32.94
N TYR A 6 6.46 61.85 -34.26
CA TYR A 6 6.15 60.58 -34.93
C TYR A 6 7.19 59.50 -34.63
N LEU A 7 8.48 59.84 -34.60
CA LEU A 7 9.55 58.92 -34.20
C LEU A 7 9.38 58.40 -32.77
N PHE A 8 8.98 59.29 -31.85
CA PHE A 8 8.72 58.90 -30.46
C PHE A 8 7.54 57.91 -30.34
N LYS A 9 6.43 58.17 -31.06
CA LYS A 9 5.28 57.26 -31.11
C LYS A 9 5.61 55.90 -31.73
N ILE A 10 6.47 55.86 -32.76
CA ILE A 10 6.91 54.62 -33.40
C ILE A 10 7.80 53.80 -32.45
N GLY A 11 8.67 54.47 -31.68
CA GLY A 11 9.49 53.82 -30.66
C GLY A 11 8.64 53.21 -29.54
N ASP A 12 7.64 53.94 -29.06
CA ASP A 12 6.72 53.49 -28.02
C ASP A 12 5.86 52.29 -28.47
N LEU A 13 5.39 52.31 -29.73
CA LEU A 13 4.69 51.16 -30.32
C LEU A 13 5.59 49.91 -30.41
N LYS A 14 6.87 50.08 -30.76
CA LYS A 14 7.83 48.97 -30.81
C LYS A 14 8.04 48.34 -29.44
N ASN A 15 8.19 49.16 -28.40
CA ASN A 15 8.36 48.66 -27.03
C ASN A 15 7.12 47.87 -26.57
N ARG A 16 5.92 48.40 -26.81
CA ARG A 16 4.67 47.69 -26.50
C ARG A 16 4.52 46.38 -27.27
N LEU A 17 5.00 46.32 -28.51
CA LEU A 17 4.99 45.08 -29.29
C LEU A 17 5.95 44.03 -28.72
N VAL A 18 7.12 44.45 -28.21
CA VAL A 18 8.09 43.57 -27.55
C VAL A 18 7.53 43.05 -26.23
N GLU A 19 6.94 43.92 -25.40
CA GLU A 19 6.28 43.52 -24.15
C GLU A 19 5.11 42.56 -24.39
N LEU A 20 4.33 42.80 -25.45
CA LEU A 20 3.25 41.90 -25.85
C LEU A 20 3.79 40.55 -26.30
N LYS A 21 4.86 40.54 -27.11
CA LYS A 21 5.51 39.30 -27.57
C LYS A 21 6.07 38.49 -26.40
N GLU A 22 6.71 39.13 -25.43
CA GLU A 22 7.18 38.47 -24.21
C GLU A 22 6.03 37.93 -23.36
N SER A 23 4.93 38.68 -23.25
CA SER A 23 3.73 38.25 -22.52
C SER A 23 3.04 37.06 -23.20
N VAL A 24 2.97 37.06 -24.53
CA VAL A 24 2.45 35.95 -25.35
C VAL A 24 3.34 34.72 -25.21
N ASN A 25 4.67 34.87 -25.30
CA ASN A 25 5.59 33.75 -25.09
C ASN A 25 5.46 33.16 -23.66
N LYS A 26 5.34 34.01 -22.64
CA LYS A 26 5.08 33.58 -21.25
C LYS A 26 3.73 32.89 -21.05
N LEU A 27 2.75 33.13 -21.92
CA LEU A 27 1.46 32.43 -21.93
C LEU A 27 1.59 31.07 -22.61
N VAL A 28 2.26 31.02 -23.76
CA VAL A 28 2.53 29.79 -24.53
C VAL A 28 3.40 28.81 -23.74
N GLU A 29 4.35 29.28 -22.92
CA GLU A 29 5.16 28.40 -22.06
C GLU A 29 4.38 27.78 -20.88
N LYS A 30 3.22 28.34 -20.50
CA LYS A 30 2.44 27.90 -19.32
C LYS A 30 1.25 27.00 -19.67
N GLU A 31 0.76 27.04 -20.90
CA GLU A 31 -0.25 26.09 -21.40
C GLU A 31 0.20 24.62 -21.33
N PRO A 32 1.46 24.26 -21.65
CA PRO A 32 1.94 22.89 -21.56
C PRO A 32 1.86 22.28 -20.16
N ILE A 33 2.12 23.06 -19.11
CA ILE A 33 2.06 22.58 -17.71
C ILE A 33 0.62 22.26 -17.33
N ILE A 34 -0.32 23.15 -17.69
CA ILE A 34 -1.75 22.95 -17.41
C ILE A 34 -2.28 21.74 -18.17
N GLU A 35 -1.97 21.61 -19.45
CA GLU A 35 -2.36 20.46 -20.27
C GLU A 35 -1.76 19.15 -19.74
N HIS A 36 -0.48 19.18 -19.35
CA HIS A 36 0.19 18.03 -18.76
C HIS A 36 -0.49 17.61 -17.45
N PHE A 37 -0.85 18.57 -16.59
CA PHE A 37 -1.54 18.28 -15.34
C PHE A 37 -2.97 17.75 -15.56
N GLU A 38 -3.71 18.31 -16.51
CA GLU A 38 -5.03 17.80 -16.89
C GLU A 38 -4.95 16.36 -17.41
N HIS A 39 -3.95 16.07 -18.25
CA HIS A 39 -3.70 14.72 -18.72
C HIS A 39 -3.37 13.78 -17.55
N TYR A 40 -2.54 14.23 -16.61
CA TYR A 40 -2.24 13.48 -15.39
C TYR A 40 -3.48 13.20 -14.54
N LEU A 41 -4.37 14.17 -14.34
CA LEU A 41 -5.61 13.97 -13.58
C LEU A 41 -6.51 12.91 -14.23
N ARG A 42 -6.53 12.83 -15.56
CA ARG A 42 -7.28 11.84 -16.34
C ARG A 42 -6.61 10.47 -16.41
N SER A 43 -5.35 10.35 -16.01
CA SER A 43 -4.64 9.07 -16.03
C SER A 43 -5.28 8.07 -15.07
N THR A 44 -5.21 6.79 -15.46
CA THR A 44 -5.72 5.67 -14.68
C THR A 44 -5.15 5.67 -13.27
N PHE A 45 -6.02 5.49 -12.29
CA PHE A 45 -5.62 5.44 -10.89
C PHE A 45 -4.94 4.09 -10.56
N PRO A 46 -3.79 4.08 -9.86
CA PRO A 46 -3.09 2.84 -9.52
C PRO A 46 -3.90 1.95 -8.57
N CYS A 47 -3.64 0.64 -8.60
CA CYS A 47 -4.29 -0.30 -7.69
C CYS A 47 -3.79 -0.15 -6.26
N ALA A 48 -4.70 -0.30 -5.29
CA ALA A 48 -4.32 -0.66 -3.93
C ALA A 48 -3.52 -1.98 -3.93
N GLY A 49 -2.53 -2.10 -3.04
CA GLY A 49 -1.58 -3.23 -3.01
C GLY A 49 -0.38 -3.10 -3.94
N ASP A 50 -0.37 -2.16 -4.89
CA ASP A 50 0.81 -1.84 -5.72
C ASP A 50 1.63 -0.70 -5.08
N ILE A 51 2.24 -1.00 -3.93
CA ILE A 51 2.93 0.00 -3.08
C ILE A 51 3.97 0.80 -3.86
N SER A 52 4.79 0.16 -4.70
CA SER A 52 5.82 0.84 -5.48
C SER A 52 5.23 1.85 -6.47
N THR A 53 4.13 1.48 -7.12
CA THR A 53 3.45 2.37 -8.07
C THR A 53 2.76 3.51 -7.33
N LEU A 54 2.12 3.23 -6.19
CA LEU A 54 1.48 4.25 -5.35
C LEU A 54 2.48 5.31 -4.84
N ILE A 55 3.67 4.90 -4.42
CA ILE A 55 4.74 5.83 -4.02
C ILE A 55 5.13 6.72 -5.20
N SER A 56 5.45 6.11 -6.35
CA SER A 56 5.90 6.85 -7.54
C SER A 56 4.83 7.84 -8.04
N GLU A 57 3.56 7.43 -8.01
CA GLU A 57 2.44 8.28 -8.43
C GLU A 57 2.14 9.40 -7.42
N LEU A 58 2.36 9.17 -6.12
CA LEU A 58 2.23 10.19 -5.09
C LEU A 58 3.31 11.27 -5.23
N GLU A 59 4.56 10.87 -5.44
CA GLU A 59 5.70 11.77 -5.71
C GLU A 59 5.44 12.60 -6.96
N ARG A 60 5.03 11.95 -8.05
CA ARG A 60 4.64 12.62 -9.30
C ARG A 60 3.49 13.61 -9.10
N CYS A 61 2.48 13.25 -8.31
CA CYS A 61 1.37 14.17 -8.01
C CYS A 61 1.86 15.42 -7.27
N ASP A 62 2.78 15.24 -6.32
CA ASP A 62 3.35 16.33 -5.53
C ASP A 62 4.23 17.25 -6.39
N GLU A 63 5.05 16.69 -7.28
CA GLU A 63 5.82 17.45 -8.27
C GLU A 63 4.91 18.31 -9.13
N LEU A 64 3.89 17.71 -9.73
CA LEU A 64 2.98 18.41 -10.63
C LEU A 64 2.11 19.47 -9.92
N LEU A 65 1.69 19.20 -8.68
CA LEU A 65 0.99 20.21 -7.87
C LEU A 65 1.90 21.40 -7.55
N ASN A 66 3.19 21.15 -7.29
CA ASN A 66 4.16 22.22 -7.05
C ASN A 66 4.43 23.03 -8.32
N GLU A 67 4.55 22.38 -9.48
CA GLU A 67 4.65 23.05 -10.78
C GLU A 67 3.41 23.92 -11.05
N LEU A 68 2.21 23.38 -10.83
CA LEU A 68 0.95 24.11 -10.98
C LEU A 68 0.90 25.34 -10.08
N ARG A 69 1.23 25.21 -8.79
CA ARG A 69 1.26 26.32 -7.82
C ARG A 69 2.33 27.38 -8.14
N SER A 70 3.40 26.99 -8.84
CA SER A 70 4.46 27.92 -9.28
C SER A 70 3.96 28.89 -10.37
N LEU A 71 2.88 28.54 -11.08
CA LEU A 71 2.22 29.43 -12.01
C LEU A 71 1.58 30.56 -11.20
N LYS A 72 2.10 31.79 -11.33
CA LYS A 72 1.56 33.02 -10.70
C LYS A 72 0.14 33.41 -11.18
N ARG A 73 -0.65 32.47 -11.70
CA ARG A 73 -1.97 32.64 -12.29
C ARG A 73 -3.01 32.16 -11.28
N LYS A 74 -3.90 33.06 -10.86
CA LYS A 74 -4.98 32.77 -9.92
C LYS A 74 -6.33 32.94 -10.61
N ASP A 75 -6.64 32.05 -11.53
CA ASP A 75 -7.98 31.98 -12.12
C ASP A 75 -8.74 30.76 -11.61
N LEU A 76 -10.05 30.75 -11.82
CA LEU A 76 -10.95 29.69 -11.36
C LEU A 76 -10.52 28.30 -11.84
N LYS A 77 -9.92 28.21 -13.03
CA LYS A 77 -9.42 26.95 -13.60
C LYS A 77 -8.25 26.41 -12.77
N MET A 78 -7.30 27.26 -12.41
CA MET A 78 -6.18 26.89 -11.54
C MET A 78 -6.65 26.39 -10.17
N GLU A 79 -7.61 27.08 -9.56
CA GLU A 79 -8.19 26.64 -8.26
C GLU A 79 -8.88 25.27 -8.38
N GLN A 80 -9.60 25.02 -9.46
CA GLN A 80 -10.23 23.73 -9.72
C GLN A 80 -9.20 22.61 -9.93
N LEU A 81 -8.15 22.88 -10.70
CA LEU A 81 -7.06 21.92 -10.93
C LEU A 81 -6.33 21.59 -9.62
N GLU A 82 -5.97 22.60 -8.83
CA GLU A 82 -5.36 22.37 -7.51
C GLU A 82 -6.26 21.52 -6.61
N LYS A 83 -7.56 21.80 -6.58
CA LYS A 83 -8.52 21.01 -5.79
C LYS A 83 -8.59 19.55 -6.24
N LEU A 84 -8.67 19.30 -7.55
CA LEU A 84 -8.70 17.95 -8.10
C LEU A 84 -7.39 17.20 -7.86
N GLY A 85 -6.25 17.89 -7.99
CA GLY A 85 -4.94 17.35 -7.69
C GLY A 85 -4.77 16.98 -6.23
N ASN A 86 -5.16 17.85 -5.31
CA ASN A 86 -5.13 17.55 -3.87
C ASN A 86 -6.03 16.35 -3.55
N ALA A 87 -7.22 16.25 -4.14
CA ALA A 87 -8.10 15.09 -3.94
C ALA A 87 -7.49 13.78 -4.49
N LYS A 88 -6.83 13.84 -5.65
CA LYS A 88 -6.10 12.68 -6.20
C LYS A 88 -4.94 12.28 -5.29
N ARG A 89 -4.16 13.25 -4.80
CA ARG A 89 -3.06 13.04 -3.83
C ARG A 89 -3.55 12.40 -2.53
N GLU A 90 -4.62 12.92 -1.94
CA GLU A 90 -5.23 12.36 -0.72
C GLU A 90 -5.66 10.91 -0.92
N SER A 91 -6.27 10.61 -2.07
CA SER A 91 -6.66 9.24 -2.43
C SER A 91 -5.43 8.32 -2.59
N LEU A 92 -4.35 8.81 -3.22
CA LEU A 92 -3.10 8.05 -3.37
C LEU A 92 -2.47 7.74 -2.00
N ALA A 93 -2.46 8.73 -1.11
CA ALA A 93 -1.94 8.59 0.25
C ALA A 93 -2.76 7.60 1.08
N ASP A 94 -4.11 7.65 0.99
CA ASP A 94 -4.98 6.67 1.66
C ASP A 94 -4.72 5.24 1.17
N TYR A 95 -4.66 5.04 -0.15
CA TYR A 95 -4.40 3.71 -0.72
C TYR A 95 -3.02 3.19 -0.34
N LEU A 96 -2.01 4.06 -0.32
CA LEU A 96 -0.67 3.71 0.12
C LEU A 96 -0.66 3.29 1.59
N ALA A 97 -1.27 4.08 2.48
CA ALA A 97 -1.31 3.80 3.91
C ALA A 97 -2.01 2.48 4.21
N ARG A 98 -3.16 2.20 3.56
CA ARG A 98 -3.86 0.92 3.72
C ARG A 98 -3.03 -0.25 3.18
N SER A 99 -2.37 -0.07 2.04
CA SER A 99 -1.52 -1.10 1.44
C SER A 99 -0.32 -1.43 2.32
N GLN A 100 0.31 -0.41 2.92
CA GLN A 100 1.42 -0.57 3.87
C GLN A 100 0.96 -1.28 5.14
N ARG A 101 -0.16 -0.87 5.73
CA ARG A 101 -0.73 -1.55 6.90
C ARG A 101 -1.01 -3.02 6.63
N ASN A 102 -1.58 -3.34 5.46
CA ASN A 102 -1.80 -4.73 5.05
C ASN A 102 -0.49 -5.51 4.91
N GLU A 103 0.52 -4.91 4.28
CA GLU A 103 1.85 -5.53 4.08
C GLU A 103 2.53 -5.82 5.42
N GLU A 104 2.54 -4.86 6.34
CA GLU A 104 3.08 -5.00 7.69
C GLU A 104 2.38 -6.14 8.44
N LYS A 105 1.04 -6.14 8.45
CA LYS A 105 0.27 -7.12 9.20
C LYS A 105 0.37 -8.53 8.64
N THR A 106 0.42 -8.65 7.32
CA THR A 106 0.62 -9.94 6.65
C THR A 106 2.00 -10.49 6.93
N THR A 107 3.03 -9.64 6.90
CA THR A 107 4.40 -10.03 7.25
C THR A 107 4.53 -10.43 8.72
N GLU A 108 3.87 -9.71 9.63
CA GLU A 108 3.79 -10.07 11.06
C GLU A 108 3.21 -11.49 11.24
N SER A 109 2.07 -11.76 10.61
CA SER A 109 1.41 -13.08 10.63
C SER A 109 2.29 -14.20 10.07
N GLU A 110 2.98 -13.96 8.95
CA GLU A 110 3.89 -14.92 8.32
C GLU A 110 5.12 -15.24 9.17
N ASN A 111 5.74 -14.20 9.76
CA ASN A 111 6.88 -14.38 10.64
C ASN A 111 6.51 -15.17 11.89
N LEU A 112 5.35 -14.87 12.47
CA LEU A 112 4.84 -15.60 13.63
C LEU A 112 4.54 -17.06 13.29
N LEU A 113 3.90 -17.33 12.14
CA LEU A 113 3.66 -18.68 11.65
C LEU A 113 4.96 -19.46 11.51
N SER A 114 5.99 -18.85 10.90
CA SER A 114 7.31 -19.48 10.73
C SER A 114 7.94 -19.82 12.08
N ALA A 115 7.96 -18.86 13.02
CA ALA A 115 8.55 -19.06 14.34
C ALA A 115 7.85 -20.16 15.15
N LEU A 116 6.52 -20.22 15.09
CA LEU A 116 5.74 -21.25 15.77
C LEU A 116 5.91 -22.62 15.12
N THR A 117 6.03 -22.68 13.80
CA THR A 117 6.34 -23.91 13.05
C THR A 117 7.72 -24.45 13.41
N ASP A 118 8.73 -23.59 13.50
CA ASP A 118 10.08 -23.98 13.92
C ASP A 118 10.09 -24.49 15.36
N ARG A 119 9.35 -23.81 16.26
CA ARG A 119 9.20 -24.26 17.65
C ARG A 119 8.49 -25.61 17.74
N PHE A 120 7.45 -25.83 16.95
CA PHE A 120 6.77 -27.12 16.86
C PHE A 120 7.73 -28.24 16.44
N ALA A 121 8.51 -28.02 15.37
CA ALA A 121 9.50 -28.99 14.90
C ALA A 121 10.59 -29.28 15.96
N ALA A 122 11.04 -28.25 16.67
CA ALA A 122 11.99 -28.39 17.77
C ALA A 122 11.41 -29.23 18.93
N LEU A 123 10.15 -29.01 19.31
CA LEU A 123 9.49 -29.82 20.34
C LEU A 123 9.31 -31.28 19.91
N LYS A 124 8.95 -31.55 18.66
CA LYS A 124 8.84 -32.94 18.16
C LYS A 124 10.15 -33.72 18.24
N SER A 125 11.29 -33.03 18.14
CA SER A 125 12.62 -33.65 18.21
C SER A 125 13.28 -33.57 19.61
N ALA A 126 12.61 -32.93 20.57
CA ALA A 126 13.15 -32.73 21.91
C ALA A 126 13.19 -34.04 22.70
N LYS A 127 14.29 -34.26 23.42
CA LYS A 127 14.47 -35.41 24.32
C LYS A 127 13.97 -35.07 25.73
N LEU A 128 12.69 -34.75 25.84
CA LEU A 128 12.02 -34.43 27.11
C LEU A 128 11.19 -35.63 27.58
N GLU A 129 10.94 -35.71 28.88
CA GLU A 129 9.97 -36.65 29.43
C GLU A 129 8.55 -36.27 28.98
N VAL A 130 7.68 -37.26 28.80
CA VAL A 130 6.31 -37.08 28.28
C VAL A 130 5.51 -36.01 29.04
N PRO A 131 5.55 -35.91 30.39
CA PRO A 131 4.82 -34.87 31.11
C PRO A 131 5.32 -33.45 30.81
N GLU A 132 6.63 -33.26 30.70
CA GLU A 132 7.22 -31.95 30.39
C GLU A 132 6.97 -31.59 28.92
N LEU A 133 7.10 -32.57 28.01
CA LEU A 133 6.79 -32.38 26.61
C LEU A 133 5.33 -31.95 26.42
N TYR A 134 4.39 -32.63 27.08
CA TYR A 134 2.97 -32.26 27.07
C TYR A 134 2.73 -30.82 27.51
N LYS A 135 3.38 -30.38 28.60
CA LYS A 135 3.28 -29.00 29.09
C LYS A 135 3.75 -27.99 28.03
N GLN A 136 4.89 -28.25 27.40
CA GLN A 136 5.45 -27.38 26.35
C GLN A 136 4.52 -27.27 25.13
N PHE A 137 3.87 -28.37 24.74
CA PHE A 137 2.88 -28.36 23.66
C PHE A 137 1.62 -27.56 24.01
N ILE A 138 1.13 -27.64 25.25
CA ILE A 138 0.00 -26.82 25.72
C ILE A 138 0.35 -25.33 25.70
N GLU A 139 1.56 -24.96 26.12
CA GLU A 139 2.04 -23.58 26.03
C GLU A 139 2.13 -23.12 24.56
N LEU A 140 2.65 -23.95 23.66
CA LEU A 140 2.69 -23.65 22.23
C LEU A 140 1.28 -23.49 21.62
N GLN A 141 0.32 -24.32 22.01
CA GLN A 141 -1.08 -24.19 21.58
C GLN A 141 -1.67 -22.84 22.01
N LYS A 142 -1.38 -22.38 23.24
CA LYS A 142 -1.80 -21.06 23.70
C LYS A 142 -1.22 -19.95 22.83
N ASP A 143 0.06 -20.02 22.52
CA ASP A 143 0.73 -19.02 21.68
C ASP A 143 0.18 -19.00 20.25
N ILE A 144 -0.23 -20.16 19.72
CA ILE A 144 -0.94 -20.25 18.43
C ILE A 144 -2.30 -19.59 18.49
N GLN A 145 -3.08 -19.82 19.55
CA GLN A 145 -4.39 -19.18 19.69
C GLN A 145 -4.28 -17.64 19.77
N GLU A 146 -3.22 -17.13 20.42
CA GLU A 146 -2.88 -15.70 20.40
C GLU A 146 -2.49 -15.23 18.99
N GLY A 147 -1.66 -16.01 18.28
CA GLY A 147 -1.25 -15.70 16.92
C GLY A 147 -2.38 -15.74 15.88
N LEU A 148 -3.39 -16.59 16.07
CA LEU A 148 -4.59 -16.65 15.22
C LEU A 148 -5.40 -15.36 15.25
N VAL A 149 -5.29 -14.55 16.31
CA VAL A 149 -5.90 -13.21 16.34
C VAL A 149 -5.24 -12.29 15.31
N ILE A 150 -3.91 -12.32 15.24
CA ILE A 150 -3.12 -11.54 14.27
C ILE A 150 -3.39 -12.03 12.85
N GLN A 151 -3.49 -13.35 12.66
CA GLN A 151 -3.84 -13.94 11.37
C GLN A 151 -5.20 -13.45 10.86
N LYS A 152 -6.23 -13.43 11.72
CA LYS A 152 -7.58 -12.96 11.35
C LYS A 152 -7.57 -11.48 10.99
N GLU A 153 -6.82 -10.65 11.71
CA GLU A 153 -6.66 -9.24 11.39
C GLU A 153 -5.96 -9.04 10.03
N SER A 154 -4.89 -9.78 9.77
CA SER A 154 -4.20 -9.78 8.47
C SER A 154 -5.12 -10.18 7.33
N VAL A 155 -5.95 -11.21 7.49
CA VAL A 155 -6.93 -11.64 6.47
C VAL A 155 -7.94 -10.52 6.19
N ALA A 156 -8.50 -9.89 7.22
CA ALA A 156 -9.48 -8.82 7.05
C ALA A 156 -8.91 -7.61 6.28
N LEU A 157 -7.67 -7.21 6.60
CA LEU A 157 -6.98 -6.14 5.86
C LEU A 157 -6.70 -6.54 4.41
N ASN A 158 -6.30 -7.79 4.18
CA ASN A 158 -6.01 -8.27 2.83
C ASN A 158 -7.28 -8.33 1.97
N GLU A 159 -8.41 -8.77 2.54
CA GLU A 159 -9.72 -8.74 1.89
C GLU A 159 -10.16 -7.31 1.55
N GLU A 160 -9.94 -6.34 2.44
CA GLU A 160 -10.20 -4.92 2.16
C GLU A 160 -9.42 -4.45 0.93
N ILE A 161 -8.10 -4.70 0.89
CA ILE A 161 -7.26 -4.31 -0.26
C ILE A 161 -7.69 -5.03 -1.53
N MET A 162 -8.05 -6.31 -1.46
CA MET A 162 -8.54 -7.08 -2.61
C MET A 162 -9.84 -6.49 -3.18
N LEU A 163 -10.78 -6.07 -2.32
CA LEU A 163 -12.04 -5.41 -2.75
C LEU A 163 -11.75 -4.07 -3.44
N ILE A 164 -10.88 -3.25 -2.87
CA ILE A 164 -10.46 -1.99 -3.49
C ILE A 164 -9.79 -2.27 -4.84
N THR A 165 -8.92 -3.29 -4.91
CA THR A 165 -8.23 -3.69 -6.14
C THR A 165 -9.23 -4.08 -7.23
N LEU A 166 -10.24 -4.90 -6.93
CA LEU A 166 -11.24 -5.33 -7.90
C LEU A 166 -12.05 -4.17 -8.50
N SER A 167 -12.22 -3.08 -7.74
CA SER A 167 -12.90 -1.87 -8.20
C SER A 167 -12.04 -0.98 -9.12
N SER A 168 -10.73 -1.26 -9.23
CA SER A 168 -9.80 -0.49 -10.05
C SER A 168 -9.95 -0.81 -11.55
N SER A 169 -9.71 0.21 -12.38
CA SER A 169 -9.58 0.09 -13.84
C SER A 169 -8.13 -0.08 -14.33
N SER A 170 -7.17 -0.20 -13.41
CA SER A 170 -5.76 -0.40 -13.74
C SER A 170 -5.51 -1.71 -14.49
N SER A 171 -4.57 -1.70 -15.43
CA SER A 171 -4.09 -2.90 -16.12
C SER A 171 -3.37 -3.88 -15.18
N SER A 172 -2.84 -3.40 -14.05
CA SER A 172 -2.20 -4.25 -13.04
C SER A 172 -3.18 -4.97 -12.12
N ARG A 173 -4.49 -4.68 -12.21
CA ARG A 173 -5.53 -5.19 -11.31
C ARG A 173 -5.44 -6.70 -11.09
N ASP A 174 -5.51 -7.48 -12.16
CA ASP A 174 -5.60 -8.94 -12.06
C ASP A 174 -4.31 -9.52 -11.46
N ARG A 175 -3.15 -8.99 -11.84
CA ARG A 175 -1.85 -9.37 -11.27
C ARG A 175 -1.80 -9.12 -9.77
N ILE A 176 -2.18 -7.93 -9.32
CA ILE A 176 -2.14 -7.54 -7.90
C ILE A 176 -3.14 -8.35 -7.10
N PHE A 177 -4.36 -8.52 -7.61
CA PHE A 177 -5.38 -9.35 -6.97
C PHE A 177 -4.91 -10.79 -6.78
N GLN A 178 -4.33 -11.43 -7.81
CA GLN A 178 -3.81 -12.79 -7.68
C GLN A 178 -2.65 -12.88 -6.68
N LYS A 179 -1.75 -11.87 -6.65
CA LYS A 179 -0.67 -11.80 -5.65
C LYS A 179 -1.24 -11.80 -4.22
N LEU A 180 -2.19 -10.92 -3.94
CA LEU A 180 -2.84 -10.80 -2.62
C LEU A 180 -3.58 -12.07 -2.24
N LYS A 181 -4.34 -12.63 -3.19
CA LYS A 181 -5.11 -13.87 -3.00
C LYS A 181 -4.20 -15.05 -2.66
N ASN A 182 -3.15 -15.27 -3.46
CA ASN A 182 -2.26 -16.41 -3.28
C ASN A 182 -1.52 -16.32 -1.94
N ARG A 183 -1.01 -15.14 -1.58
CA ARG A 183 -0.34 -14.92 -0.30
C ARG A 183 -1.27 -15.24 0.87
N MET A 184 -2.47 -14.69 0.87
CA MET A 184 -3.48 -14.95 1.91
C MET A 184 -3.83 -16.45 2.02
N GLN A 185 -4.06 -17.12 0.89
CA GLN A 185 -4.39 -18.55 0.90
C GLN A 185 -3.27 -19.41 1.47
N LEU A 186 -2.01 -19.12 1.12
CA LEU A 186 -0.85 -19.83 1.65
C LEU A 186 -0.73 -19.62 3.17
N THR A 187 -0.85 -18.38 3.64
CA THR A 187 -0.75 -18.06 5.08
C THR A 187 -1.88 -18.71 5.87
N VAL A 188 -3.13 -18.61 5.41
CA VAL A 188 -4.29 -19.26 6.03
C VAL A 188 -4.12 -20.78 6.11
N ALA A 189 -3.69 -21.42 5.02
CA ALA A 189 -3.47 -22.86 4.98
C ALA A 189 -2.35 -23.30 5.94
N GLY A 190 -1.26 -22.52 6.02
CA GLY A 190 -0.17 -22.78 6.96
C GLY A 190 -0.61 -22.72 8.42
N TRP A 191 -1.38 -21.70 8.79
CA TRP A 191 -1.95 -21.59 10.14
C TRP A 191 -2.88 -22.77 10.48
N SER A 192 -3.80 -23.13 9.58
CA SER A 192 -4.70 -24.27 9.77
C SER A 192 -3.93 -25.58 9.95
N THR A 193 -2.90 -25.80 9.13
CA THR A 193 -2.07 -27.02 9.23
C THR A 193 -1.34 -27.09 10.56
N LEU A 194 -0.76 -25.99 11.02
CA LEU A 194 -0.04 -25.93 12.29
C LEU A 194 -0.98 -26.17 13.49
N GLU A 195 -2.19 -25.62 13.46
CA GLU A 195 -3.20 -25.84 14.50
C GLU A 195 -3.60 -27.32 14.58
N ASP A 196 -3.95 -27.93 13.44
CA ASP A 196 -4.33 -29.35 13.36
C ASP A 196 -3.20 -30.28 13.85
N ASP A 197 -1.96 -30.03 13.42
CA ASP A 197 -0.78 -30.83 13.77
C ASP A 197 -0.48 -30.79 15.29
N ILE A 198 -0.74 -29.65 15.93
CA ILE A 198 -0.50 -29.46 17.37
C ILE A 198 -1.60 -30.09 18.20
N ASP A 199 -2.85 -29.95 17.79
CA ASP A 199 -3.98 -30.59 18.44
C ASP A 199 -3.84 -32.12 18.41
N GLU A 200 -3.41 -32.68 17.26
CA GLU A 200 -3.09 -34.11 17.16
C GLU A 200 -1.95 -34.50 18.11
N SER A 201 -0.86 -33.74 18.12
CA SER A 201 0.31 -34.01 18.97
C SER A 201 -0.05 -33.99 20.46
N ILE A 202 -0.87 -33.02 20.89
CA ILE A 202 -1.38 -32.90 22.27
C ILE A 202 -2.25 -34.12 22.62
N ALA A 203 -3.16 -34.52 21.74
CA ALA A 203 -4.03 -35.67 21.97
C ALA A 203 -3.24 -36.98 22.16
N LEU A 204 -2.19 -37.18 21.34
CA LEU A 204 -1.28 -38.33 21.46
C LEU A 204 -0.51 -38.32 22.78
N LEU A 205 0.06 -37.17 23.16
CA LEU A 205 0.80 -37.02 24.42
C LEU A 205 -0.11 -37.21 25.64
N GLN A 206 -1.35 -36.73 25.58
CA GLN A 206 -2.33 -36.93 26.64
C GLN A 206 -2.68 -38.41 26.83
N LYS A 207 -2.84 -39.16 25.72
CA LYS A 207 -3.09 -40.60 25.75
C LYS A 207 -1.91 -41.36 26.35
N GLU A 208 -0.69 -41.00 25.97
CA GLU A 208 0.52 -41.64 26.46
C GLU A 208 0.78 -41.33 27.94
N SER A 209 0.56 -40.09 28.36
CA SER A 209 0.66 -39.68 29.77
C SER A 209 -0.30 -40.49 30.67
N LYS A 210 -1.56 -40.67 30.24
CA LYS A 210 -2.53 -41.52 30.95
C LYS A 210 -2.09 -42.99 31.04
N ARG A 211 -1.51 -43.53 29.97
CA ARG A 211 -0.97 -44.91 29.93
C ARG A 211 0.16 -45.10 30.94
N LEU A 212 1.10 -44.15 31.00
CA LEU A 212 2.22 -44.19 31.94
C LEU A 212 1.74 -44.14 33.39
N GLN A 213 0.79 -43.26 33.71
CA GLN A 213 0.19 -43.17 35.04
C GLN A 213 -0.52 -44.46 35.47
N GLN A 214 -1.22 -45.12 34.54
CA GLN A 214 -1.87 -46.41 34.81
C GLN A 214 -0.88 -47.56 34.99
N SER A 215 0.28 -47.52 34.33
CA SER A 215 1.32 -48.56 34.46
C SER A 215 2.18 -48.43 35.74
N MET A 216 2.07 -47.30 36.44
CA MET A 216 2.76 -47.05 37.73
C MET A 216 1.88 -47.41 38.95
N LEU A 217 0.62 -47.80 38.74
CA LEU A 217 -0.34 -48.31 39.72
C LEU A 217 -0.37 -49.85 39.69
#